data_AF-A0A850ELM6-F1
#
_entry.id   AF-A0A850ELM6-F1
#
_cell.length_a   1.000
_cell.length_b   1.000
_cell.length_c   1.000
_cell.angle_alpha   90.00
_cell.angle_beta   90.00
_cell.angle_gamma   90.00
#
_symmetry.space_group_name_H-M   'P 1'
#
loop_
_entity.id
_entity.type
_entity.pdbx_description
1 polymer ?
#
loop_
_entity_poly.entity_id
_entity_poly.type
_entity_poly.pdbx_seq_one_letter_code
_entity_poly.pdbx_strand_id
1 'polypeptide(L)'
;MVERNDNPRAPSRQDHVDAVNERMVSKDSKDSKDSKDSKDSKDSKDSKDSKDSKVATWLAVAALFMASLNLRPAVTSIAPVLESIRNDLGISGVAASLLVSIPVLCMGLLSPLSVRFGQRLGNERVIAWSLVLIGGSTLLRIVVHTEALLFLTTVLAGVGIATMGPLLSGFIKKHLAGRMPLMIALYSMALSLGAALGSSFSAPFQIKFHSWQTALSFWAILAIAAVPFWLGILRRSNVRTEVTVVPGTSKLPWKNKKAWLLSIHFGLLAMVFYSIMGWLPLILINAGDSHLHAGMMLTVFAVVQIPSGLMLQMLLRRFPSRRTWLLVSTSMQAIGLAFLFSSMLYWPAVLLCGFGSGMLFALGNLLPIEAASSPEEAASWAAMTQSVGYLIGAVGPILIGFAFDSMGEFSLGILGMILVSLLMLILQLFIVSRKETEKARF
;
A
#
# COMPACT_ATOMS: atom_id res chain seq x y z
N MET A 1 -60.86 -29.35 -87.05
CA MET A 1 -59.64 -29.15 -86.25
C MET A 1 -60.01 -28.18 -85.14
N VAL A 2 -59.84 -28.62 -83.89
CA VAL A 2 -60.45 -28.07 -82.67
C VAL A 2 -59.72 -26.81 -82.19
N GLU A 3 -60.49 -25.81 -81.74
CA GLU A 3 -60.05 -24.59 -81.04
C GLU A 3 -59.23 -24.88 -79.76
N ARG A 4 -58.21 -24.06 -79.48
CA ARG A 4 -57.82 -23.73 -78.09
C ARG A 4 -57.48 -22.25 -77.99
N ASN A 5 -58.37 -21.53 -77.32
CA ASN A 5 -58.21 -20.14 -76.91
C ASN A 5 -57.73 -20.16 -75.46
N ASP A 6 -56.41 -20.06 -75.24
CA ASP A 6 -55.82 -20.00 -73.90
C ASP A 6 -55.84 -18.54 -73.40
N ASN A 7 -56.89 -18.21 -72.64
CA ASN A 7 -56.98 -16.96 -71.90
C ASN A 7 -56.31 -17.14 -70.52
N PRO A 8 -55.29 -16.34 -70.15
CA PRO A 8 -54.69 -16.43 -68.81
C PRO A 8 -55.73 -16.01 -67.75
N ARG A 9 -56.08 -16.95 -66.86
CA ARG A 9 -56.93 -16.67 -65.69
C ARG A 9 -56.26 -15.60 -64.83
N ALA A 10 -56.96 -14.48 -64.61
CA ALA A 10 -56.58 -13.50 -63.61
C ALA A 10 -56.52 -14.17 -62.23
N PRO A 11 -55.51 -13.87 -61.40
CA PRO A 11 -55.37 -14.46 -60.08
C PRO A 11 -56.62 -14.20 -59.24
N SER A 12 -57.12 -15.26 -58.60
CA SER A 12 -58.31 -15.14 -57.77
C SER A 12 -57.98 -14.30 -56.53
N ARG A 13 -59.00 -13.67 -55.94
CA ARG A 13 -58.85 -12.91 -54.69
C ARG A 13 -58.19 -13.74 -53.57
N GLN A 14 -58.31 -15.06 -53.63
CA GLN A 14 -57.71 -16.00 -52.68
C GLN A 14 -56.18 -16.11 -52.86
N ASP A 15 -55.69 -16.18 -54.10
CA ASP A 15 -54.25 -16.27 -54.41
C ASP A 15 -53.49 -15.00 -53.96
N HIS A 16 -54.15 -13.84 -54.00
CA HIS A 16 -53.61 -12.59 -53.47
C HIS A 16 -53.56 -12.56 -51.94
N VAL A 17 -54.51 -13.19 -51.25
CA VAL A 17 -54.53 -13.25 -49.78
C VAL A 17 -53.47 -14.23 -49.28
N ASP A 18 -53.30 -15.37 -49.95
CA ASP A 18 -52.31 -16.39 -49.57
C ASP A 18 -50.87 -15.89 -49.78
N ALA A 19 -50.61 -15.17 -50.89
CA ALA A 19 -49.30 -14.56 -51.15
C ALA A 19 -48.96 -13.41 -50.17
N VAL A 20 -49.97 -12.69 -49.65
CA VAL A 20 -49.77 -11.66 -48.62
C VAL A 20 -49.50 -12.32 -47.26
N ASN A 21 -50.21 -13.40 -46.93
CA ASN A 21 -50.00 -14.16 -45.70
C ASN A 21 -48.60 -14.81 -45.65
N GLU A 22 -48.13 -15.43 -46.73
CA GLU A 22 -46.77 -16.01 -46.77
C GLU A 22 -45.68 -14.93 -46.61
N ARG A 23 -45.88 -13.76 -47.22
CA ARG A 23 -44.95 -12.63 -47.06
C ARG A 23 -44.95 -12.10 -45.63
N MET A 24 -46.10 -11.99 -44.96
CA MET A 24 -46.18 -11.58 -43.56
C MET A 24 -45.49 -12.60 -42.63
N VAL A 25 -45.77 -13.89 -42.79
CA VAL A 25 -45.16 -14.96 -41.97
C VAL A 25 -43.64 -15.01 -42.18
N SER A 26 -43.16 -14.87 -43.42
CA SER A 26 -41.72 -14.84 -43.70
C SER A 26 -41.02 -13.62 -43.06
N LYS A 27 -41.69 -12.46 -43.03
CA LYS A 27 -41.17 -11.23 -42.47
C LYS A 27 -41.11 -11.28 -40.94
N ASP A 28 -42.16 -11.78 -40.29
CA ASP A 28 -42.18 -12.00 -38.84
C ASP A 28 -41.13 -13.04 -38.40
N SER A 29 -40.92 -14.09 -39.19
CA SER A 29 -39.87 -15.09 -38.91
C SER A 29 -38.46 -14.49 -39.01
N LYS A 30 -38.24 -13.54 -39.92
CA LYS A 30 -36.94 -12.89 -40.13
C LYS A 30 -36.67 -11.83 -39.08
N ASP A 31 -37.67 -11.00 -38.75
CA ASP A 31 -37.59 -9.99 -37.69
C ASP A 31 -37.42 -10.63 -36.29
N SER A 32 -38.05 -11.80 -36.05
CA SER A 32 -37.83 -12.56 -34.81
C SER A 32 -36.43 -13.18 -34.71
N LYS A 33 -35.81 -13.54 -35.84
CA LYS A 33 -34.46 -14.12 -35.90
C LYS A 33 -33.38 -13.04 -35.75
N ASP A 34 -33.55 -11.93 -36.46
CA ASP A 34 -32.64 -10.77 -36.37
C ASP A 34 -32.68 -10.12 -34.98
N SER A 35 -33.86 -10.04 -34.34
CA SER A 35 -33.97 -9.56 -32.96
C SER A 35 -33.31 -10.49 -31.95
N LYS A 36 -33.38 -11.81 -32.15
CA LYS A 36 -32.74 -12.81 -31.28
C LYS A 36 -31.21 -12.80 -31.42
N ASP A 37 -30.70 -12.75 -32.65
CA ASP A 37 -29.26 -12.65 -32.93
C ASP A 37 -28.66 -11.32 -32.42
N SER A 38 -29.42 -10.21 -32.50
CA SER A 38 -29.00 -8.92 -31.91
C SER A 38 -28.95 -8.93 -30.38
N LYS A 39 -29.80 -9.73 -29.73
CA LYS A 39 -29.88 -9.86 -28.28
C LYS A 39 -28.79 -10.80 -27.76
N ASP A 40 -28.59 -11.94 -28.42
CA ASP A 40 -27.53 -12.90 -28.08
C ASP A 40 -26.12 -12.30 -28.30
N SER A 41 -25.92 -11.48 -29.35
CA SER A 41 -24.66 -10.77 -29.56
C SER A 41 -24.40 -9.69 -28.50
N LYS A 42 -25.43 -8.97 -28.05
CA LYS A 42 -25.33 -7.97 -26.98
C LYS A 42 -25.05 -8.61 -25.62
N ASP A 43 -25.76 -9.69 -25.28
CA ASP A 43 -25.54 -10.45 -24.05
C ASP A 43 -24.15 -11.13 -24.01
N SER A 44 -23.64 -11.58 -25.17
CA SER A 44 -22.27 -12.13 -25.28
C SER A 44 -21.19 -11.05 -25.10
N LYS A 45 -21.45 -9.81 -25.55
CA LYS A 45 -20.52 -8.68 -25.44
C LYS A 45 -20.50 -8.13 -24.01
N ASP A 46 -21.66 -7.95 -23.40
CA ASP A 46 -21.80 -7.50 -22.01
C ASP A 46 -21.21 -8.53 -21.01
N SER A 47 -21.37 -9.83 -21.28
CA SER A 47 -20.77 -10.87 -20.44
C SER A 47 -19.23 -10.94 -20.56
N LYS A 48 -18.69 -10.71 -21.76
CA LYS A 48 -17.23 -10.65 -22.02
C LYS A 48 -16.60 -9.40 -21.40
N ASP A 49 -17.23 -8.24 -21.55
CA ASP A 49 -16.80 -6.98 -20.91
C ASP A 49 -16.84 -7.07 -19.37
N SER A 50 -17.84 -7.78 -18.81
CA SER A 50 -17.91 -8.01 -17.35
C SER A 50 -16.80 -8.94 -16.83
N LYS A 51 -16.43 -9.98 -17.59
CA LYS A 51 -15.34 -10.91 -17.24
C LYS A 51 -13.98 -10.21 -17.34
N ASP A 52 -13.75 -9.45 -18.40
CA ASP A 52 -12.50 -8.71 -18.60
C ASP A 52 -12.29 -7.62 -17.52
N SER A 53 -13.37 -6.98 -17.08
CA SER A 53 -13.37 -6.03 -15.96
C SER A 53 -13.02 -6.69 -14.61
N LYS A 54 -13.57 -7.88 -14.33
CA LYS A 54 -13.23 -8.65 -13.10
C LYS A 54 -11.78 -9.11 -13.10
N VAL A 55 -11.27 -9.61 -14.23
CA VAL A 55 -9.87 -10.02 -14.37
C VAL A 55 -8.93 -8.81 -14.21
N ALA A 56 -9.28 -7.65 -14.79
CA ALA A 56 -8.51 -6.42 -14.61
C ALA A 56 -8.41 -6.01 -13.13
N THR A 57 -9.54 -6.08 -12.43
CA THR A 57 -9.60 -5.74 -11.01
C THR A 57 -8.75 -6.70 -10.17
N TRP A 58 -8.87 -8.01 -10.40
CA TRP A 58 -8.05 -9.01 -9.70
C TRP A 58 -6.57 -8.83 -9.94
N LEU A 59 -6.18 -8.58 -11.19
CA LEU A 59 -4.79 -8.29 -11.54
C LEU A 59 -4.29 -7.04 -10.81
N ALA A 60 -5.09 -5.97 -10.76
CA ALA A 60 -4.75 -4.74 -10.04
C ALA A 60 -4.58 -4.95 -8.53
N VAL A 61 -5.45 -5.75 -7.91
CA VAL A 61 -5.34 -6.11 -6.49
C VAL A 61 -4.10 -6.95 -6.22
N ALA A 62 -3.84 -7.98 -7.04
CA ALA A 62 -2.66 -8.84 -6.90
C ALA A 62 -1.35 -8.05 -7.10
N ALA A 63 -1.31 -7.18 -8.11
CA ALA A 63 -0.17 -6.31 -8.39
C ALA A 63 0.08 -5.33 -7.23
N LEU A 64 -0.97 -4.69 -6.71
CA LEU A 64 -0.89 -3.83 -5.53
C LEU A 64 -0.35 -4.59 -4.32
N PHE A 65 -0.90 -5.78 -4.04
CA PHE A 65 -0.47 -6.60 -2.90
C PHE A 65 1.00 -6.99 -3.01
N MET A 66 1.42 -7.52 -4.16
CA MET A 66 2.80 -7.95 -4.39
C MET A 66 3.78 -6.76 -4.36
N ALA A 67 3.41 -5.62 -4.92
CA ALA A 67 4.25 -4.42 -4.86
C ALA A 67 4.40 -3.91 -3.42
N SER A 68 3.31 -3.88 -2.66
CA SER A 68 3.30 -3.42 -1.26
C SER A 68 4.11 -4.36 -0.35
N LEU A 69 4.02 -5.67 -0.59
CA LEU A 69 4.77 -6.70 0.14
C LEU A 69 6.30 -6.50 0.04
N ASN A 70 6.78 -5.96 -1.08
CA ASN A 70 8.20 -5.73 -1.34
C ASN A 70 8.81 -4.51 -0.62
N LEU A 71 8.00 -3.59 -0.11
CA LEU A 71 8.50 -2.32 0.46
C LEU A 71 9.22 -2.45 1.80
N ARG A 72 9.05 -3.58 2.51
CA ARG A 72 9.58 -3.78 3.87
C ARG A 72 10.72 -4.79 3.99
N PRO A 73 10.70 -5.96 3.31
CA PRO A 73 11.72 -6.99 3.49
C PRO A 73 13.15 -6.48 3.31
N ALA A 74 13.42 -5.61 2.34
CA ALA A 74 14.76 -5.06 2.10
C ALA A 74 15.36 -4.29 3.30
N VAL A 75 14.51 -3.76 4.18
CA VAL A 75 14.89 -3.03 5.39
C VAL A 75 14.86 -3.94 6.62
N THR A 76 13.75 -4.68 6.81
CA THR A 76 13.50 -5.44 8.04
C THR A 76 14.28 -6.76 8.12
N SER A 77 14.80 -7.25 7.00
CA SER A 77 15.71 -8.41 6.93
C SER A 77 17.12 -8.14 7.45
N ILE A 78 17.53 -6.87 7.55
CA ILE A 78 18.88 -6.49 8.01
C ILE A 78 19.02 -6.76 9.51
N ALA A 79 18.01 -6.39 10.31
CA ALA A 79 18.11 -6.43 11.77
C ALA A 79 18.47 -7.82 12.35
N PRO A 80 17.87 -8.95 11.91
CA PRO A 80 18.20 -10.28 12.44
C PRO A 80 19.62 -10.77 12.11
N VAL A 81 20.25 -10.22 11.07
CA VAL A 81 21.57 -10.65 10.59
C VAL A 81 22.64 -9.58 10.85
N LEU A 82 22.28 -8.49 11.55
CA LEU A 82 23.10 -7.28 11.68
C LEU A 82 24.43 -7.55 12.38
N GLU A 83 24.43 -8.39 13.42
CA GLU A 83 25.65 -8.77 14.13
C GLU A 83 26.65 -9.51 13.22
N SER A 84 26.14 -10.37 12.33
CA SER A 84 26.99 -11.07 11.37
C SER A 84 27.56 -10.13 10.30
N ILE A 85 26.77 -9.14 9.85
CA ILE A 85 27.28 -8.08 8.96
C ILE A 85 28.38 -7.29 9.67
N ARG A 86 28.20 -6.93 10.96
CA ARG A 86 29.18 -6.19 11.75
C ARG A 86 30.50 -6.95 11.90
N ASN A 87 30.42 -8.25 12.17
CA ASN A 87 31.60 -9.08 12.34
C ASN A 87 32.35 -9.33 11.01
N ASP A 88 31.61 -9.50 9.91
CA ASP A 88 32.19 -9.80 8.59
C ASP A 88 32.79 -8.55 7.91
N LEU A 89 32.11 -7.41 7.98
CA LEU A 89 32.53 -6.17 7.31
C LEU A 89 33.26 -5.18 8.23
N GLY A 90 33.36 -5.46 9.53
CA GLY A 90 33.97 -4.56 10.51
C GLY A 90 33.20 -3.23 10.70
N ILE A 91 31.91 -3.20 10.37
CA ILE A 91 31.13 -1.96 10.41
C ILE A 91 30.87 -1.51 11.86
N SER A 92 31.04 -0.20 12.09
CA SER A 92 30.76 0.43 13.38
C SER A 92 29.27 0.34 13.77
N GLY A 93 28.96 0.52 15.05
CA GLY A 93 27.56 0.61 15.51
C GLY A 93 26.78 1.74 14.81
N VAL A 94 27.43 2.88 14.56
CA VAL A 94 26.85 4.02 13.84
C VAL A 94 26.51 3.65 12.40
N ALA A 95 27.43 2.98 11.70
CA ALA A 95 27.20 2.49 10.34
C ALA A 95 26.04 1.47 10.29
N ALA A 96 25.98 0.56 11.27
CA ALA A 96 24.88 -0.40 11.40
C ALA A 96 23.51 0.29 11.57
N SER A 97 23.43 1.34 12.40
CA SER A 97 22.20 2.14 12.56
C SER A 97 21.81 2.91 11.29
N LEU A 98 22.79 3.38 10.52
CA LEU A 98 22.53 4.03 9.23
C LEU A 98 21.91 3.08 8.21
N LEU A 99 22.27 1.80 8.17
CA LEU A 99 21.69 0.82 7.24
C LEU A 99 20.16 0.70 7.39
N VAL A 100 19.65 0.82 8.61
CA VAL A 100 18.21 0.77 8.88
C VAL A 100 17.54 2.14 8.64
N SER A 101 18.28 3.23 8.84
CA SER A 101 17.75 4.60 8.76
C SER A 101 17.74 5.17 7.35
N ILE A 102 18.70 4.78 6.48
CA ILE A 102 18.84 5.26 5.11
C ILE A 102 17.54 5.10 4.30
N PRO A 103 16.87 3.93 4.29
CA PRO A 103 15.61 3.79 3.56
C PRO A 103 14.55 4.80 4.01
N VAL A 104 14.44 5.06 5.31
CA VAL A 104 13.49 6.04 5.86
C VAL A 104 13.87 7.47 5.46
N LEU A 105 15.16 7.81 5.49
CA LEU A 105 15.67 9.09 5.00
C LEU A 105 15.40 9.28 3.51
N CYS A 106 15.59 8.24 2.69
CA CYS A 106 15.21 8.24 1.28
C CYS A 106 13.72 8.51 1.10
N MET A 107 12.85 7.86 1.89
CA MET A 107 11.40 8.11 1.85
C MET A 107 11.07 9.57 2.21
N GLY A 108 11.75 10.14 3.21
CA GLY A 108 11.58 11.54 3.59
C GLY A 108 12.02 12.52 2.50
N LEU A 109 13.21 12.32 1.93
CA LEU A 109 13.84 13.27 1.02
C LEU A 109 13.43 13.11 -0.45
N LEU A 110 13.18 11.87 -0.89
CA LEU A 110 13.00 11.52 -2.30
C LEU A 110 11.54 11.26 -2.69
N SER A 111 10.61 11.13 -1.72
CA SER A 111 9.18 10.98 -2.01
C SER A 111 8.62 12.07 -2.94
N PRO A 112 8.98 13.37 -2.83
CA PRO A 112 8.52 14.40 -3.78
C PRO A 112 8.99 14.17 -5.23
N LEU A 113 10.12 13.48 -5.42
CA LEU A 113 10.66 13.14 -6.74
C LEU A 113 9.78 12.11 -7.46
N SER A 114 9.08 11.25 -6.70
CA SER A 114 8.13 10.27 -7.24
C SER A 114 7.05 10.91 -8.11
N VAL A 115 6.54 12.08 -7.70
CA VAL A 115 5.49 12.84 -8.42
C VAL A 115 6.01 13.31 -9.78
N ARG A 116 7.25 13.83 -9.82
CA ARG A 116 7.87 14.31 -11.07
C ARG A 116 8.05 13.17 -12.07
N PHE A 117 8.54 12.02 -11.61
CA PHE A 117 8.69 10.86 -12.48
C PHE A 117 7.34 10.28 -12.89
N GLY A 118 6.38 10.20 -11.97
CA GLY A 118 5.02 9.73 -12.25
C GLY A 118 4.31 10.57 -13.33
N GLN A 119 4.51 11.89 -13.30
CA GLN A 119 3.96 12.80 -14.32
C GLN A 119 4.61 12.64 -15.69
N ARG A 120 5.92 12.39 -15.75
CA ARG A 120 6.65 12.27 -17.03
C ARG A 120 6.54 10.90 -17.67
N LEU A 121 6.59 9.84 -16.87
CA LEU A 121 6.71 8.46 -17.35
C LEU A 121 5.42 7.65 -17.14
N GLY A 122 4.49 8.13 -16.31
CA GLY A 122 3.30 7.42 -15.85
C GLY A 122 3.56 6.65 -14.54
N ASN A 123 2.59 6.67 -13.62
CA ASN A 123 2.70 6.03 -12.30
C ASN A 123 3.06 4.54 -12.43
N GLU A 124 2.41 3.81 -13.35
CA GLU A 124 2.63 2.38 -13.55
C GLU A 124 4.08 2.07 -13.98
N ARG A 125 4.67 2.87 -14.87
CA ARG A 125 6.06 2.64 -15.32
C ARG A 125 7.06 2.91 -14.21
N VAL A 126 6.85 3.96 -13.41
CA VAL A 126 7.76 4.30 -12.31
C VAL A 126 7.68 3.27 -11.18
N ILE A 127 6.50 2.71 -10.89
CA ILE A 127 6.38 1.59 -9.95
C ILE A 127 7.12 0.35 -10.49
N ALA A 128 7.07 0.08 -11.80
CA ALA A 128 7.83 -1.02 -12.41
C ALA A 128 9.34 -0.83 -12.21
N TRP A 129 9.85 0.37 -12.49
CA TRP A 129 11.24 0.73 -12.25
C TRP A 129 11.62 0.60 -10.77
N SER A 130 10.72 1.01 -9.86
CA SER A 130 10.93 0.89 -8.42
C SER A 130 11.02 -0.57 -7.98
N LEU A 131 10.19 -1.46 -8.54
CA LEU A 131 10.25 -2.90 -8.28
C LEU A 131 11.56 -3.52 -8.79
N VAL A 132 12.00 -3.15 -9.99
CA VAL A 132 13.29 -3.60 -10.53
C VAL A 132 14.44 -3.08 -9.69
N LEU A 133 14.36 -1.83 -9.22
CA LEU A 133 15.39 -1.23 -8.38
C LEU A 133 15.48 -1.92 -7.02
N ILE A 134 14.35 -2.15 -6.34
CA ILE A 134 14.29 -2.88 -5.06
C ILE A 134 14.76 -4.33 -5.23
N GLY A 135 14.27 -5.03 -6.26
CA GLY A 135 14.65 -6.41 -6.53
C GLY A 135 16.13 -6.54 -6.89
N GLY A 136 16.62 -5.69 -7.78
CA GLY A 136 18.01 -5.65 -8.21
C GLY A 136 18.96 -5.27 -7.07
N SER A 137 18.63 -4.26 -6.26
CA SER A 137 19.45 -3.89 -5.12
C SER A 137 19.47 -4.97 -4.04
N THR A 138 18.34 -5.66 -3.83
CA THR A 138 18.25 -6.77 -2.88
C THR A 138 19.05 -7.98 -3.38
N LEU A 139 18.96 -8.32 -4.67
CA LEU A 139 19.72 -9.42 -5.28
C LEU A 139 21.23 -9.14 -5.29
N LEU A 140 21.61 -7.88 -5.52
CA LEU A 140 23.01 -7.43 -5.51
C LEU A 140 23.68 -7.64 -4.15
N ARG A 141 22.91 -7.83 -3.07
CA ARG A 141 23.46 -8.15 -1.74
C ARG A 141 24.24 -9.46 -1.70
N ILE A 142 24.08 -10.35 -2.70
CA ILE A 142 24.73 -11.66 -2.72
C ILE A 142 26.25 -11.56 -2.90
N VAL A 143 26.71 -10.48 -3.55
CA VAL A 143 28.14 -10.20 -3.83
C VAL A 143 28.69 -9.08 -2.95
N VAL A 144 27.99 -8.73 -1.86
CA VAL A 144 28.46 -7.68 -0.95
C VAL A 144 29.56 -8.22 -0.05
N HIS A 145 30.77 -7.71 -0.29
CA HIS A 145 31.97 -7.98 0.52
C HIS A 145 32.59 -6.70 1.09
N THR A 146 31.99 -5.53 0.85
CA THR A 146 32.48 -4.24 1.34
C THR A 146 31.35 -3.42 1.94
N GLU A 147 31.69 -2.61 2.95
CA GLU A 147 30.76 -1.66 3.56
C GLU A 147 30.12 -0.74 2.50
N ALA A 148 30.94 -0.15 1.63
CA ALA A 148 30.45 0.78 0.60
C ALA A 148 29.38 0.16 -0.32
N LEU A 149 29.56 -1.11 -0.71
CA LEU A 149 28.58 -1.79 -1.57
C LEU A 149 27.28 -2.10 -0.81
N LEU A 150 27.36 -2.44 0.48
CA LEU A 150 26.18 -2.63 1.32
C LEU A 150 25.35 -1.34 1.43
N PHE A 151 26.02 -0.21 1.66
CA PHE A 151 25.39 1.11 1.71
C PHE A 151 24.79 1.48 0.35
N LEU A 152 25.49 1.23 -0.75
CA LEU A 152 24.96 1.46 -2.09
C LEU A 152 23.68 0.66 -2.33
N THR A 153 23.66 -0.65 -2.05
CA THR A 153 22.43 -1.46 -2.21
C THR A 153 21.28 -0.95 -1.34
N THR A 154 21.60 -0.42 -0.14
CA THR A 154 20.61 0.12 0.78
C THR A 154 20.03 1.44 0.29
N VAL A 155 20.86 2.33 -0.26
CA VAL A 155 20.39 3.57 -0.90
C VAL A 155 19.52 3.25 -2.12
N LEU A 156 19.94 2.32 -2.98
CA LEU A 156 19.16 1.91 -4.16
C LEU A 156 17.79 1.34 -3.76
N ALA A 157 17.74 0.47 -2.75
CA ALA A 157 16.49 -0.03 -2.19
C ALA A 157 15.63 1.12 -1.65
N GLY A 158 16.24 2.04 -0.90
CA GLY A 158 15.59 3.22 -0.33
C GLY A 158 14.97 4.13 -1.39
N VAL A 159 15.67 4.37 -2.51
CA VAL A 159 15.15 5.15 -3.65
C VAL A 159 13.89 4.48 -4.22
N GLY A 160 13.93 3.17 -4.47
CA GLY A 160 12.77 2.45 -4.99
C GLY A 160 11.59 2.44 -4.03
N ILE A 161 11.84 2.27 -2.73
CA ILE A 161 10.81 2.33 -1.68
C ILE A 161 10.18 3.73 -1.63
N ALA A 162 11.02 4.77 -1.65
CA ALA A 162 10.60 6.18 -1.60
C ALA A 162 9.74 6.59 -2.79
N THR A 163 10.04 6.07 -3.99
CA THR A 163 9.25 6.37 -5.19
C THR A 163 7.96 5.56 -5.27
N MET A 164 7.97 4.31 -4.82
CA MET A 164 6.83 3.42 -4.98
C MET A 164 5.67 3.74 -4.03
N GLY A 165 5.93 4.09 -2.77
CA GLY A 165 4.90 4.35 -1.75
C GLY A 165 3.83 5.38 -2.19
N PRO A 166 4.22 6.60 -2.58
CA PRO A 166 3.26 7.62 -3.03
C PRO A 166 2.54 7.24 -4.32
N LEU A 167 3.22 6.57 -5.25
CA LEU A 167 2.63 6.19 -6.53
C LEU A 167 1.62 5.05 -6.39
N LEU A 168 1.79 4.15 -5.42
CA LEU A 168 0.77 3.14 -5.10
C LEU A 168 -0.53 3.79 -4.61
N SER A 169 -0.45 4.90 -3.88
CA SER A 169 -1.64 5.69 -3.50
C SER A 169 -2.38 6.24 -4.72
N GLY A 170 -1.66 6.78 -5.71
CA GLY A 170 -2.22 7.19 -7.00
C GLY A 170 -2.80 6.01 -7.79
N PHE A 171 -2.10 4.87 -7.78
CA PHE A 171 -2.55 3.64 -8.43
C PHE A 171 -3.88 3.13 -7.84
N ILE A 172 -4.02 3.12 -6.50
CA ILE A 172 -5.26 2.76 -5.81
C ILE A 172 -6.40 3.69 -6.26
N LYS A 173 -6.18 5.00 -6.31
CA LYS A 173 -7.19 5.96 -6.77
C LYS A 173 -7.58 5.75 -8.23
N LYS A 174 -6.62 5.40 -9.11
CA LYS A 174 -6.87 5.19 -10.54
C LYS A 174 -7.66 3.91 -10.83
N HIS A 175 -7.25 2.79 -10.26
CA HIS A 175 -7.77 1.47 -10.65
C HIS A 175 -8.80 0.89 -9.67
N LEU A 176 -8.84 1.39 -8.43
CA LEU A 176 -9.54 0.73 -7.32
C LEU A 176 -10.33 1.72 -6.44
N ALA A 177 -10.70 2.90 -6.98
CA ALA A 177 -11.43 3.95 -6.25
C ALA A 177 -12.69 3.45 -5.54
N GLY A 178 -13.48 2.58 -6.20
CA GLY A 178 -14.73 2.04 -5.64
C GLY A 178 -14.54 1.14 -4.40
N ARG A 179 -13.30 0.71 -4.09
CA ARG A 179 -12.97 -0.12 -2.93
C ARG A 179 -11.78 0.44 -2.14
N MET A 180 -11.56 1.75 -2.23
CA MET A 180 -10.35 2.40 -1.73
C MET A 180 -10.03 2.10 -0.25
N PRO A 181 -10.98 2.16 0.71
CA PRO A 181 -10.67 1.82 2.09
C PRO A 181 -10.14 0.36 2.25
N LEU A 182 -10.77 -0.60 1.55
CA LEU A 182 -10.33 -2.00 1.55
C LEU A 182 -8.93 -2.15 0.94
N MET A 183 -8.64 -1.44 -0.16
CA MET A 183 -7.33 -1.53 -0.82
C MET A 183 -6.20 -0.97 0.04
N ILE A 184 -6.48 0.06 0.84
CA ILE A 184 -5.49 0.60 1.76
C ILE A 184 -5.24 -0.35 2.93
N ALA A 185 -6.26 -1.07 3.40
CA ALA A 185 -6.02 -2.15 4.35
C ALA A 185 -5.22 -3.29 3.76
N LEU A 186 -5.49 -3.70 2.52
CA LEU A 186 -4.67 -4.72 1.84
C LEU A 186 -3.22 -4.24 1.63
N TYR A 187 -3.04 -2.98 1.26
CA TYR A 187 -1.73 -2.33 1.14
C TYR A 187 -0.98 -2.34 2.49
N SER A 188 -1.61 -1.88 3.57
CA SER A 188 -1.02 -1.87 4.92
C SER A 188 -0.73 -3.29 5.43
N MET A 189 -1.64 -4.23 5.19
CA MET A 189 -1.45 -5.64 5.53
C MET A 189 -0.23 -6.22 4.81
N ALA A 190 -0.10 -5.97 3.50
CA ALA A 190 1.03 -6.44 2.73
C ALA A 190 2.35 -5.87 3.25
N LEU A 191 2.37 -4.59 3.65
CA LEU A 191 3.54 -3.98 4.30
C LEU A 191 3.92 -4.70 5.60
N SER A 192 2.95 -4.91 6.50
CA SER A 192 3.20 -5.60 7.77
C SER A 192 3.61 -7.06 7.57
N LEU A 193 2.99 -7.76 6.60
CA LEU A 193 3.36 -9.13 6.25
C LEU A 193 4.79 -9.20 5.71
N GLY A 194 5.18 -8.27 4.82
CA GLY A 194 6.54 -8.21 4.29
C GLY A 194 7.56 -7.92 5.37
N ALA A 195 7.23 -7.02 6.30
CA ALA A 195 8.07 -6.74 7.47
C ALA A 195 8.27 -7.99 8.34
N ALA A 196 7.18 -8.68 8.69
CA ALA A 196 7.18 -9.88 9.51
C ALA A 196 7.96 -11.02 8.84
N LEU A 197 7.69 -11.30 7.56
CA LEU A 197 8.44 -12.30 6.81
C LEU A 197 9.95 -11.98 6.80
N GLY A 198 10.30 -10.73 6.47
CA GLY A 198 11.67 -10.23 6.47
C GLY A 198 12.39 -10.46 7.79
N SER A 199 11.78 -10.07 8.91
CA SER A 199 12.42 -10.21 10.23
C SER A 199 12.42 -11.66 10.75
N SER A 200 11.37 -12.44 10.51
CA SER A 200 11.27 -13.79 11.06
C SER A 200 12.12 -14.82 10.31
N PHE A 201 12.25 -14.72 8.98
CA PHE A 201 12.94 -15.75 8.19
C PHE A 201 14.42 -15.44 7.88
N SER A 202 14.88 -14.19 8.05
CA SER A 202 16.27 -13.84 7.69
C SER A 202 17.32 -14.52 8.56
N ALA A 203 17.12 -14.60 9.88
CA ALA A 203 18.05 -15.33 10.75
C ALA A 203 18.08 -16.85 10.47
N PRO A 204 16.93 -17.56 10.35
CA PRO A 204 16.92 -18.96 9.91
C PRO A 204 17.59 -19.19 8.55
N PHE A 205 17.39 -18.29 7.57
CA PHE A 205 18.07 -18.40 6.28
C PHE A 205 19.58 -18.20 6.40
N GLN A 206 20.03 -17.24 7.21
CA GLN A 206 21.46 -17.07 7.46
C GLN A 206 22.07 -18.35 8.04
N ILE A 207 21.42 -18.96 9.04
CA ILE A 207 21.91 -20.21 9.65
C ILE A 207 21.94 -21.34 8.62
N LYS A 208 20.87 -21.48 7.82
CA LYS A 208 20.75 -22.54 6.81
C LYS A 208 21.76 -22.43 5.67
N PHE A 209 22.02 -21.21 5.19
CA PHE A 209 22.91 -20.95 4.07
C PHE A 209 24.33 -20.57 4.49
N HIS A 210 24.59 -20.46 5.80
CA HIS A 210 25.86 -20.01 6.39
C HIS A 210 26.36 -18.66 5.82
N SER A 211 25.46 -17.80 5.34
CA SER A 211 25.79 -16.53 4.71
C SER A 211 24.67 -15.53 4.92
N TRP A 212 25.01 -14.35 5.45
CA TRP A 212 24.07 -13.25 5.59
C TRP A 212 23.75 -12.64 4.21
N GLN A 213 24.69 -12.67 3.26
CA GLN A 213 24.51 -12.18 1.89
C GLN A 213 23.37 -12.93 1.19
N THR A 214 23.37 -14.27 1.27
CA THR A 214 22.31 -15.10 0.68
C THR A 214 20.97 -14.92 1.39
N ALA A 215 20.97 -14.82 2.73
CA ALA A 215 19.76 -14.56 3.51
C ALA A 215 19.07 -13.25 3.12
N LEU A 216 19.84 -12.17 2.91
CA LEU A 216 19.30 -10.89 2.46
C LEU A 216 18.84 -10.94 1.00
N SER A 217 19.61 -11.61 0.13
CA SER A 217 19.33 -11.65 -1.31
C SER A 217 18.13 -12.51 -1.65
N PHE A 218 17.81 -13.50 -0.81
CA PHE A 218 16.63 -14.35 -0.97
C PHE A 218 15.34 -13.54 -1.15
N TRP A 219 15.23 -12.39 -0.47
CA TRP A 219 14.04 -11.53 -0.55
C TRP A 219 13.80 -10.90 -1.93
N ALA A 220 14.80 -10.92 -2.83
CA ALA A 220 14.61 -10.53 -4.22
C ALA A 220 13.55 -11.39 -4.94
N ILE A 221 13.28 -12.61 -4.44
CA ILE A 221 12.22 -13.49 -4.97
C ILE A 221 10.85 -12.81 -4.97
N LEU A 222 10.56 -11.96 -3.98
CA LEU A 222 9.29 -11.24 -3.91
C LEU A 222 9.16 -10.21 -5.03
N ALA A 223 10.27 -9.55 -5.39
CA ALA A 223 10.29 -8.57 -6.47
C ALA A 223 10.14 -9.28 -7.82
N ILE A 224 10.86 -10.39 -8.02
CA ILE A 224 10.76 -11.23 -9.21
C ILE A 224 9.31 -11.75 -9.37
N ALA A 225 8.70 -12.23 -8.28
CA ALA A 225 7.31 -12.70 -8.30
C ALA A 225 6.29 -11.58 -8.58
N ALA A 226 6.61 -10.32 -8.28
CA ALA A 226 5.74 -9.17 -8.57
C ALA A 226 5.77 -8.76 -10.06
N VAL A 227 6.87 -9.03 -10.78
CA VAL A 227 7.08 -8.58 -12.17
C VAL A 227 5.97 -9.05 -13.13
N PRO A 228 5.53 -10.33 -13.15
CA PRO A 228 4.49 -10.77 -14.08
C PRO A 228 3.16 -10.02 -13.91
N PHE A 229 2.75 -9.79 -12.66
CA PHE A 229 1.53 -9.04 -12.36
C PHE A 229 1.65 -7.59 -12.86
N TRP A 230 2.80 -6.97 -12.63
CA TRP A 230 3.04 -5.59 -13.02
C TRP A 230 3.17 -5.42 -14.54
N LEU A 231 3.83 -6.34 -15.24
CA LEU A 231 3.87 -6.38 -16.70
C LEU A 231 2.47 -6.52 -17.31
N GLY A 232 1.59 -7.31 -16.69
CA GLY A 232 0.19 -7.41 -17.09
C GLY A 232 -0.54 -6.06 -17.02
N ILE A 233 -0.23 -5.25 -16.00
CA ILE A 233 -0.77 -3.89 -15.87
C ILE A 233 -0.22 -2.96 -16.94
N LEU A 234 1.10 -2.95 -17.18
CA LEU A 234 1.69 -2.09 -18.20
C LEU A 234 1.12 -2.38 -19.59
N ARG A 235 0.94 -3.66 -19.94
CA ARG A 235 0.33 -4.08 -21.22
C ARG A 235 -1.08 -3.55 -21.36
N ARG A 236 -1.92 -3.66 -20.32
CA ARG A 236 -3.31 -3.17 -20.35
C ARG A 236 -3.40 -1.65 -20.33
N SER A 237 -2.48 -0.96 -19.66
CA SER A 237 -2.44 0.50 -19.64
C SER A 237 -2.16 1.06 -21.03
N ASN A 238 -1.22 0.48 -21.78
CA ASN A 238 -0.90 0.94 -23.15
C ASN A 238 -2.11 0.81 -24.10
N VAL A 239 -2.94 -0.24 -23.98
CA VAL A 239 -4.11 -0.46 -24.85
C VAL A 239 -5.24 0.56 -24.59
N ARG A 240 -5.35 1.10 -23.38
CA ARG A 240 -6.39 2.09 -23.02
C ARG A 240 -5.98 3.56 -23.25
N THR A 241 -4.75 3.82 -23.68
CA THR A 241 -4.19 5.19 -23.82
C THR A 241 -4.37 5.74 -25.25
N GLU A 242 -5.57 5.62 -25.83
CA GLU A 242 -5.95 6.34 -27.07
C GLU A 242 -6.82 7.59 -26.80
N VAL A 243 -7.25 7.82 -25.57
CA VAL A 243 -7.93 9.07 -25.19
C VAL A 243 -6.89 10.03 -24.59
N THR A 244 -6.60 11.10 -25.33
CA THR A 244 -5.72 12.21 -24.92
C THR A 244 -6.20 12.85 -23.63
N VAL A 245 -5.69 12.41 -22.49
CA VAL A 245 -5.82 13.13 -21.21
C VAL A 245 -4.76 14.22 -21.21
N VAL A 246 -5.18 15.48 -21.20
CA VAL A 246 -4.28 16.62 -20.96
C VAL A 246 -3.59 16.38 -19.61
N PRO A 247 -2.24 16.39 -19.53
CA PRO A 247 -1.55 16.15 -18.28
C PRO A 247 -1.93 17.24 -17.27
N GLY A 248 -2.81 16.92 -16.33
CA GLY A 248 -3.03 17.76 -15.18
C GLY A 248 -1.73 17.81 -14.38
N THR A 249 -1.01 18.94 -14.44
CA THR A 249 0.20 19.14 -13.64
C THR A 249 -0.18 19.28 -12.17
N SER A 250 -0.44 18.16 -11.49
CA SER A 250 -0.72 18.19 -10.06
C SER A 250 0.55 18.62 -9.32
N LYS A 251 0.54 19.84 -8.75
CA LYS A 251 1.66 20.33 -7.96
C LYS A 251 1.58 19.72 -6.55
N LEU A 252 2.73 19.54 -5.91
CA LEU A 252 2.77 19.19 -4.49
C LEU A 252 1.97 20.21 -3.68
N PRO A 253 1.07 19.78 -2.77
CA PRO A 253 0.13 20.66 -2.08
C PRO A 253 0.76 21.46 -0.92
N TRP A 254 1.97 21.99 -1.11
CA TRP A 254 2.75 22.72 -0.08
C TRP A 254 2.03 23.95 0.51
N LYS A 255 1.12 24.56 -0.24
CA LYS A 255 0.31 25.71 0.21
C LYS A 255 -1.00 25.31 0.90
N ASN A 256 -1.36 24.02 0.90
CA ASN A 256 -2.63 23.54 1.43
C ASN A 256 -2.51 23.23 2.92
N LYS A 257 -3.32 23.91 3.75
CA LYS A 257 -3.34 23.71 5.21
C LYS A 257 -3.76 22.30 5.62
N LYS A 258 -4.72 21.68 4.91
CA LYS A 258 -5.17 20.31 5.17
C LYS A 258 -4.05 19.31 4.86
N ALA A 259 -3.28 19.51 3.79
CA ALA A 259 -2.13 18.66 3.46
C ALA A 259 -1.04 18.72 4.54
N TRP A 260 -0.72 19.91 5.06
CA TRP A 260 0.20 20.06 6.20
C TRP A 260 -0.32 19.38 7.47
N LEU A 261 -1.61 19.52 7.77
CA LEU A 261 -2.22 18.89 8.94
C LEU A 261 -2.12 17.35 8.86
N LEU A 262 -2.42 16.77 7.69
CA LEU A 262 -2.25 15.34 7.45
C LEU A 262 -0.78 14.90 7.50
N SER A 263 0.14 15.74 6.99
CA SER A 263 1.58 15.49 7.00
C SER A 263 2.15 15.48 8.42
N ILE A 264 1.77 16.45 9.26
CA ILE A 264 2.18 16.50 10.67
C ILE A 264 1.60 15.31 11.41
N HIS A 265 0.33 14.97 11.20
CA HIS A 265 -0.29 13.78 11.80
C HIS A 265 0.45 12.49 11.41
N PHE A 266 0.77 12.32 10.13
CA PHE A 266 1.55 11.18 9.65
C PHE A 266 2.98 11.19 10.23
N GLY A 267 3.55 12.37 10.47
CA GLY A 267 4.83 12.52 11.15
C GLY A 267 4.80 12.04 12.59
N LEU A 268 3.81 12.47 13.38
CA LEU A 268 3.67 12.04 14.78
C LEU A 268 3.40 10.54 14.89
N LEU A 269 2.54 9.97 14.05
CA LEU A 269 2.32 8.51 14.06
C LEU A 269 3.58 7.75 13.65
N ALA A 270 4.32 8.24 12.65
CA ALA A 270 5.57 7.62 12.21
C ALA A 270 6.65 7.70 13.29
N MET A 271 6.73 8.82 14.02
CA MET A 271 7.67 9.04 15.11
C MET A 271 7.50 7.99 16.21
N VAL A 272 6.27 7.79 16.70
CA VAL A 272 5.99 6.76 17.71
C VAL A 272 6.23 5.35 17.16
N PHE A 273 5.78 5.09 15.93
CA PHE A 273 5.94 3.78 15.29
C PHE A 273 7.41 3.36 15.13
N TYR A 274 8.26 4.22 14.57
CA TYR A 274 9.68 3.90 14.37
C TYR A 274 10.44 3.86 15.69
N SER A 275 10.02 4.64 16.69
CA SER A 275 10.57 4.59 18.04
C SER A 275 10.32 3.23 18.70
N ILE A 276 9.09 2.72 18.65
CA ILE A 276 8.77 1.37 19.13
C ILE A 276 9.53 0.32 18.30
N MET A 277 9.54 0.45 16.98
CA MET A 277 10.24 -0.52 16.11
C MET A 277 11.74 -0.62 16.42
N GLY A 278 12.40 0.51 16.66
CA GLY A 278 13.84 0.55 16.90
C GLY A 278 14.23 0.16 18.33
N TRP A 279 13.43 0.56 19.32
CA TRP A 279 13.84 0.48 20.73
C TRP A 279 13.08 -0.56 21.56
N LEU A 280 11.94 -1.10 21.10
CA LEU A 280 11.16 -2.08 21.88
C LEU A 280 11.99 -3.29 22.34
N PRO A 281 12.82 -3.95 21.50
CA PRO A 281 13.63 -5.05 21.99
C PRO A 281 14.61 -4.63 23.10
N LEU A 282 15.23 -3.45 22.95
CA LEU A 282 16.22 -2.97 23.91
C LEU A 282 15.58 -2.50 25.22
N ILE A 283 14.37 -1.94 25.17
CA ILE A 283 13.55 -1.63 26.35
C ILE A 283 13.33 -2.90 27.18
N LEU A 284 12.95 -4.01 26.53
CA LEU A 284 12.69 -5.27 27.22
C LEU A 284 13.97 -5.92 27.74
N ILE A 285 15.04 -5.92 26.96
CA ILE A 285 16.35 -6.45 27.39
C ILE A 285 16.88 -5.67 28.61
N ASN A 286 16.76 -4.34 28.60
CA ASN A 286 17.16 -3.49 29.72
C ASN A 286 16.28 -3.73 30.97
N ALA A 287 15.03 -4.16 30.78
CA ALA A 287 14.15 -4.59 31.86
C ALA A 287 14.39 -6.05 32.34
N GLY A 288 15.39 -6.74 31.79
CA GLY A 288 15.80 -8.09 32.21
C GLY A 288 15.27 -9.25 31.35
N ASP A 289 14.55 -8.97 30.26
CA ASP A 289 14.09 -10.02 29.34
C ASP A 289 15.23 -10.60 28.49
N SER A 290 15.05 -11.87 28.08
CA SER A 290 15.96 -12.49 27.11
C SER A 290 15.87 -11.85 25.72
N HIS A 291 16.97 -11.86 24.98
CA HIS A 291 17.03 -11.42 23.58
C HIS A 291 15.95 -12.07 22.69
N LEU A 292 15.68 -13.36 22.92
CA LEU A 292 14.67 -14.11 22.18
C LEU A 292 13.26 -13.58 22.47
N HIS A 293 12.92 -13.36 23.74
CA HIS A 293 11.62 -12.83 24.14
C HIS A 293 11.40 -11.41 23.58
N ALA A 294 12.42 -10.56 23.68
CA ALA A 294 12.40 -9.19 23.16
C ALA A 294 12.20 -9.14 21.63
N GLY A 295 12.89 -10.01 20.88
CA GLY A 295 12.70 -10.15 19.42
C GLY A 295 11.31 -10.68 19.05
N MET A 296 10.77 -11.62 19.85
CA MET A 296 9.41 -12.12 19.68
C MET A 296 8.37 -11.01 19.91
N MET A 297 8.53 -10.18 20.93
CA MET A 297 7.63 -9.04 21.20
C MET A 297 7.57 -8.06 20.02
N LEU A 298 8.71 -7.74 19.40
CA LEU A 298 8.73 -6.92 18.19
C LEU A 298 8.02 -7.60 17.00
N THR A 299 8.16 -8.92 16.87
CA THR A 299 7.45 -9.69 15.85
C THR A 299 5.93 -9.64 16.08
N VAL A 300 5.49 -9.81 17.34
CA VAL A 300 4.07 -9.69 17.73
C VAL A 300 3.54 -8.29 17.41
N PHE A 301 4.29 -7.24 17.74
CA PHE A 301 3.95 -5.85 17.39
C PHE A 301 3.69 -5.68 15.88
N ALA A 302 4.50 -6.31 15.02
CA ALA A 302 4.34 -6.26 13.56
C ALA A 302 3.15 -7.09 13.07
N VAL A 303 2.98 -8.32 13.59
CA VAL A 303 1.93 -9.25 13.15
C VAL A 303 0.54 -8.75 13.51
N VAL A 304 0.34 -8.17 14.69
CA VAL A 304 -0.97 -7.66 15.16
C VAL A 304 -1.49 -6.50 14.30
N GLN A 305 -0.61 -5.81 13.56
CA GLN A 305 -1.03 -4.76 12.62
C GLN A 305 -1.83 -5.31 11.43
N ILE A 306 -1.61 -6.56 11.03
CA ILE A 306 -2.31 -7.23 9.92
C ILE A 306 -3.83 -7.29 10.18
N PRO A 307 -4.32 -7.93 11.27
CA PRO A 307 -5.75 -7.96 11.55
C PRO A 307 -6.29 -6.56 11.89
N SER A 308 -5.48 -5.69 12.50
CA SER A 308 -5.87 -4.31 12.83
C SER A 308 -6.31 -3.49 11.62
N GLY A 309 -5.50 -3.47 10.56
CA GLY A 309 -5.83 -2.73 9.33
C GLY A 309 -7.09 -3.23 8.63
N LEU A 310 -7.31 -4.56 8.62
CA LEU A 310 -8.52 -5.18 8.07
C LEU A 310 -9.74 -4.87 8.93
N MET A 311 -9.61 -4.98 10.25
CA MET A 311 -10.66 -4.71 11.21
C MET A 311 -11.15 -3.28 11.07
N LEU A 312 -10.24 -2.30 10.98
CA LEU A 312 -10.60 -0.91 10.70
C LEU A 312 -11.59 -0.76 9.52
N GLN A 313 -11.42 -1.52 8.43
CA GLN A 313 -12.32 -1.41 7.27
C GLN A 313 -13.71 -1.96 7.54
N MET A 314 -13.78 -3.08 8.27
CA MET A 314 -15.06 -3.63 8.72
C MET A 314 -15.78 -2.62 9.61
N LEU A 315 -15.04 -1.94 10.49
CA LEU A 315 -15.60 -0.93 11.37
C LEU A 315 -15.95 0.37 10.65
N LEU A 316 -15.20 0.81 9.63
CA LEU A 316 -15.54 1.99 8.82
C LEU A 316 -16.80 1.78 7.98
N ARG A 317 -17.13 0.54 7.60
CA ARG A 317 -18.41 0.23 6.94
C ARG A 317 -19.61 0.39 7.88
N ARG A 318 -19.44 0.06 9.16
CA ARG A 318 -20.50 0.16 10.18
C ARG A 318 -20.58 1.56 10.80
N PHE A 319 -19.44 2.18 11.04
CA PHE A 319 -19.26 3.48 11.65
C PHE A 319 -18.28 4.32 10.80
N PRO A 320 -18.80 5.09 9.82
CA PRO A 320 -17.98 5.80 8.83
C PRO A 320 -17.20 7.01 9.37
N SER A 321 -17.10 7.18 10.70
CA SER A 321 -16.38 8.29 11.33
C SER A 321 -14.87 8.03 11.37
N ARG A 322 -14.13 8.63 10.43
CA ARG A 322 -12.65 8.54 10.40
C ARG A 322 -12.03 9.13 11.68
N ARG A 323 -12.60 10.24 12.16
CA ARG A 323 -12.18 10.92 13.39
C ARG A 323 -12.26 10.00 14.60
N THR A 324 -13.37 9.27 14.75
CA THR A 324 -13.55 8.36 15.88
C THR A 324 -12.46 7.28 15.87
N TRP A 325 -12.18 6.69 14.70
CA TRP A 325 -11.17 5.65 14.60
C TRP A 325 -9.74 6.17 14.76
N LEU A 326 -9.45 7.41 14.36
CA LEU A 326 -8.19 8.08 14.67
C LEU A 326 -7.99 8.22 16.19
N LEU A 327 -9.01 8.71 16.90
CA LEU A 327 -8.96 8.90 18.35
C LEU A 327 -8.83 7.55 19.06
N VAL A 328 -9.67 6.57 18.73
CA VAL A 328 -9.63 5.22 19.33
C VAL A 328 -8.26 4.58 19.15
N SER A 329 -7.73 4.57 17.92
CA SER A 329 -6.45 3.94 17.64
C SER A 329 -5.27 4.62 18.33
N THR A 330 -5.31 5.95 18.44
CA THR A 330 -4.30 6.70 19.21
C THR A 330 -4.42 6.46 20.71
N SER A 331 -5.64 6.41 21.25
CA SER A 331 -5.87 6.08 22.65
C SER A 331 -5.38 4.66 22.97
N MET A 332 -5.62 3.69 22.10
CA MET A 332 -5.07 2.34 22.25
C MET A 332 -3.54 2.36 22.30
N GLN A 333 -2.88 3.07 21.37
CA GLN A 333 -1.42 3.20 21.37
C GLN A 333 -0.91 3.89 22.64
N ALA A 334 -1.55 4.97 23.10
CA ALA A 334 -1.16 5.69 24.31
C ALA A 334 -1.32 4.83 25.58
N ILE A 335 -2.41 4.06 25.68
CA ILE A 335 -2.61 3.10 26.79
C ILE A 335 -1.55 2.00 26.73
N GLY A 336 -1.24 1.48 25.54
CA GLY A 336 -0.18 0.50 25.36
C GLY A 336 1.18 1.02 25.82
N LEU A 337 1.52 2.27 25.48
CA LEU A 337 2.73 2.94 25.94
C LEU A 337 2.73 3.16 27.47
N ALA A 338 1.59 3.47 28.07
CA ALA A 338 1.48 3.59 29.53
C ALA A 338 1.72 2.24 30.25
N PHE A 339 1.23 1.13 29.69
CA PHE A 339 1.55 -0.22 30.17
C PHE A 339 3.01 -0.61 29.96
N LEU A 340 3.64 -0.12 28.89
CA LEU A 340 5.07 -0.31 28.69
C LEU A 340 5.88 0.47 29.74
N PHE A 341 5.47 1.70 30.05
CA PHE A 341 6.10 2.55 31.06
C PHE A 341 6.03 1.94 32.47
N SER A 342 4.92 1.28 32.82
CA SER A 342 4.76 0.66 34.15
C SER A 342 5.60 -0.61 34.36
N SER A 343 6.26 -1.12 33.32
CA SER A 343 7.14 -2.30 33.37
C SER A 343 6.50 -3.60 33.87
N MET A 344 5.16 -3.67 33.95
CA MET A 344 4.43 -4.84 34.48
C MET A 344 3.58 -5.58 33.43
N LEU A 345 3.25 -4.93 32.30
CA LEU A 345 2.22 -5.43 31.37
C LEU A 345 2.70 -5.41 29.90
N TYR A 346 3.84 -6.05 29.60
CA TYR A 346 4.46 -6.02 28.26
C TYR A 346 3.58 -6.62 27.15
N TRP A 347 2.89 -7.74 27.41
CA TRP A 347 1.99 -8.35 26.42
C TRP A 347 0.82 -7.42 26.05
N PRO A 348 0.00 -6.94 27.00
CA PRO A 348 -1.02 -5.92 26.71
C PRO A 348 -0.46 -4.66 26.05
N ALA A 349 0.71 -4.20 26.49
CA ALA A 349 1.38 -3.03 25.91
C ALA A 349 1.65 -3.21 24.41
N VAL A 350 2.32 -4.31 24.05
CA VAL A 350 2.70 -4.65 22.67
C VAL A 350 1.47 -4.86 21.80
N LEU A 351 0.45 -5.56 22.29
CA LEU A 351 -0.80 -5.79 21.56
C LEU A 351 -1.54 -4.47 21.27
N LEU A 352 -1.70 -3.60 22.27
CA LEU A 352 -2.38 -2.31 22.11
C LEU A 352 -1.60 -1.35 21.21
N CYS A 353 -0.28 -1.26 21.40
CA CYS A 353 0.60 -0.46 20.56
C CYS A 353 0.57 -0.94 19.10
N GLY A 354 0.70 -2.25 18.86
CA GLY A 354 0.65 -2.83 17.53
C GLY A 354 -0.71 -2.61 16.87
N PHE A 355 -1.79 -2.91 17.59
CA PHE A 355 -3.14 -2.75 17.06
C PHE A 355 -3.47 -1.29 16.75
N GLY A 356 -3.19 -0.36 17.66
CA GLY A 356 -3.40 1.08 17.44
C GLY A 356 -2.56 1.61 16.27
N SER A 357 -1.28 1.24 16.21
CA SER A 357 -0.38 1.66 15.12
C SER A 357 -0.85 1.17 13.75
N GLY A 358 -1.38 -0.07 13.66
CA GLY A 358 -1.91 -0.62 12.41
C GLY A 358 -3.10 0.17 11.87
N MET A 359 -4.06 0.53 12.74
CA MET A 359 -5.21 1.35 12.37
C MET A 359 -4.79 2.77 11.97
N LEU A 360 -3.88 3.38 12.75
CA LEU A 360 -3.34 4.72 12.48
C LEU A 360 -2.62 4.76 11.14
N PHE A 361 -1.79 3.76 10.83
CA PHE A 361 -1.08 3.71 9.57
C PHE A 361 -2.03 3.54 8.37
N ALA A 362 -3.06 2.71 8.50
CA ALA A 362 -4.09 2.59 7.47
C ALA A 362 -4.87 3.91 7.25
N LEU A 363 -5.28 4.61 8.32
CA LEU A 363 -5.95 5.91 8.22
C LEU A 363 -5.01 7.00 7.67
N GLY A 364 -3.76 7.02 8.10
CA GLY A 364 -2.74 7.98 7.67
C GLY A 364 -2.45 7.90 6.17
N ASN A 365 -2.55 6.71 5.57
CA ASN A 365 -2.46 6.54 4.12
C ASN A 365 -3.80 6.79 3.40
N LEU A 366 -4.95 6.58 4.06
CA LEU A 366 -6.28 6.80 3.49
C LEU A 366 -6.63 8.27 3.29
N LEU A 367 -6.40 9.10 4.30
CA LEU A 367 -6.86 10.49 4.31
C LEU A 367 -6.28 11.35 3.17
N PRO A 368 -4.97 11.25 2.80
CA PRO A 368 -4.43 11.98 1.66
C PRO A 368 -5.09 11.58 0.33
N ILE A 369 -5.45 10.31 0.18
CA ILE A 369 -6.07 9.77 -1.04
C ILE A 369 -7.56 10.17 -1.10
N GLU A 370 -8.26 10.21 0.04
CA GLU A 370 -9.62 10.75 0.15
C GLU A 370 -9.67 12.25 -0.17
N ALA A 371 -8.67 13.02 0.26
CA ALA A 371 -8.60 14.46 0.03
C ALA A 371 -8.32 14.83 -1.44
N ALA A 372 -7.72 13.92 -2.22
CA ALA A 372 -7.39 14.15 -3.61
C ALA A 372 -8.58 13.89 -4.56
N SER A 373 -8.67 14.69 -5.62
CA SER A 373 -9.72 14.59 -6.66
C SER A 373 -9.31 13.72 -7.84
N SER A 374 -8.01 13.68 -8.18
CA SER A 374 -7.46 12.83 -9.25
C SER A 374 -6.42 11.83 -8.74
N PRO A 375 -6.07 10.80 -9.53
CA PRO A 375 -4.97 9.88 -9.20
C PRO A 375 -3.60 10.55 -9.06
N GLU A 376 -3.30 11.54 -9.91
CA GLU A 376 -2.05 12.32 -9.89
C GLU A 376 -2.00 13.20 -8.64
N GLU A 377 -3.14 13.76 -8.26
CA GLU A 377 -3.29 14.49 -7.00
C GLU A 377 -3.14 13.55 -5.80
N ALA A 378 -3.70 12.34 -5.84
CA ALA A 378 -3.56 11.36 -4.75
C ALA A 378 -2.09 10.97 -4.54
N ALA A 379 -1.33 10.77 -5.62
CA ALA A 379 0.11 10.56 -5.55
C ALA A 379 0.83 11.78 -4.95
N SER A 380 0.44 13.00 -5.31
CA SER A 380 1.05 14.24 -4.81
C SER A 380 0.77 14.49 -3.32
N TRP A 381 -0.46 14.24 -2.87
CA TRP A 381 -0.85 14.33 -1.45
C TRP A 381 -0.18 13.25 -0.61
N ALA A 382 -0.09 12.02 -1.12
CA ALA A 382 0.66 10.96 -0.47
C ALA A 382 2.15 11.28 -0.41
N ALA A 383 2.72 11.82 -1.50
CA ALA A 383 4.14 12.14 -1.56
C ALA A 383 4.54 13.19 -0.53
N MET A 384 3.77 14.29 -0.43
CA MET A 384 4.00 15.31 0.59
C MET A 384 3.83 14.75 2.00
N THR A 385 2.72 14.05 2.27
CA THR A 385 2.42 13.46 3.58
C THR A 385 3.53 12.51 4.04
N GLN A 386 3.96 11.60 3.16
CA GLN A 386 5.02 10.66 3.45
C GLN A 386 6.38 11.35 3.58
N SER A 387 6.71 12.29 2.70
CA SER A 387 7.98 13.03 2.75
C SER A 387 8.16 13.74 4.09
N VAL A 388 7.24 14.64 4.41
CA VAL A 388 7.28 15.42 5.66
C VAL A 388 7.19 14.49 6.87
N GLY A 389 6.28 13.52 6.84
CA GLY A 389 6.07 12.67 7.99
C GLY A 389 7.19 11.66 8.25
N TYR A 390 7.91 11.17 7.24
CA TYR A 390 9.11 10.35 7.47
C TYR A 390 10.28 11.18 8.01
N LEU A 391 10.42 12.44 7.60
CA LEU A 391 11.41 13.36 8.18
C LEU A 391 11.11 13.64 9.67
N ILE A 392 9.85 13.92 10.02
CA ILE A 392 9.43 14.05 11.43
C ILE A 392 9.63 12.71 12.16
N GLY A 393 9.24 11.59 11.52
CA GLY A 393 9.29 10.27 12.12
C GLY A 393 10.71 9.82 12.49
N ALA A 394 11.71 10.20 11.69
CA ALA A 394 13.11 9.90 11.94
C ALA A 394 13.66 10.55 13.22
N VAL A 395 13.06 11.65 13.69
CA VAL A 395 13.48 12.35 14.90
C VAL A 395 13.21 11.55 16.17
N GLY A 396 12.16 10.71 16.19
CA GLY A 396 11.74 9.96 17.38
C GLY A 396 12.82 9.03 17.94
N PRO A 397 13.30 8.04 17.16
CA PRO A 397 14.35 7.13 17.61
C PRO A 397 15.63 7.85 18.05
N ILE A 398 15.98 8.97 17.40
CA ILE A 398 17.16 9.77 17.72
C ILE A 398 17.00 10.38 19.13
N LEU A 399 15.87 11.03 19.40
CA LEU A 399 15.60 11.62 20.73
C LEU A 399 15.60 10.58 21.85
N ILE A 400 15.06 9.39 21.59
CA ILE A 400 15.08 8.28 22.57
C ILE A 400 16.51 7.79 22.81
N GLY A 401 17.32 7.66 21.76
CA GLY A 401 18.74 7.29 21.90
C GLY A 401 19.51 8.28 22.76
N PHE A 402 19.37 9.58 22.50
CA PHE A 402 19.99 10.62 23.34
C PHE A 402 19.50 10.58 24.80
N ALA A 403 18.21 10.33 25.02
CA ALA A 403 17.65 10.17 26.36
C ALA A 403 18.24 8.94 27.08
N PHE A 404 18.42 7.82 26.36
CA PHE A 404 19.05 6.62 26.90
C PHE A 404 20.53 6.83 27.21
N ASP A 405 21.30 7.46 26.31
CA ASP A 405 22.74 7.69 26.50
C ASP A 405 23.05 8.57 27.73
N SER A 406 22.11 9.47 28.09
CA SER A 406 22.28 10.38 29.23
C SER A 406 21.84 9.81 30.58
N MET A 407 20.87 8.88 30.59
CA MET A 407 20.28 8.36 31.84
C MET A 407 20.46 6.86 32.05
N GLY A 408 20.83 6.10 31.03
CA GLY A 408 20.94 4.63 31.07
C GLY A 408 19.60 3.89 31.10
N GLU A 409 18.47 4.61 30.95
CA GLU A 409 17.11 4.08 31.07
C GLU A 409 16.19 4.61 29.97
N PHE A 410 15.13 3.85 29.66
CA PHE A 410 14.17 4.19 28.59
C PHE A 410 12.93 4.98 29.04
N SER A 411 12.78 5.23 30.35
CA SER A 411 11.60 5.87 30.94
C SER A 411 11.25 7.21 30.27
N LEU A 412 12.23 8.09 30.05
CA LEU A 412 12.00 9.37 29.38
C LEU A 412 11.61 9.19 27.90
N GLY A 413 12.20 8.21 27.21
CA GLY A 413 11.85 7.91 25.83
C GLY A 413 10.40 7.44 25.69
N ILE A 414 9.96 6.56 26.59
CA ILE A 414 8.56 6.10 26.63
C ILE A 414 7.61 7.25 26.97
N LEU A 415 7.96 8.07 27.96
CA LEU A 415 7.18 9.27 28.31
C LEU A 415 7.07 10.24 27.12
N GLY A 416 8.17 10.46 26.39
CA GLY A 416 8.18 11.25 25.16
C GLY A 416 7.21 10.71 24.11
N MET A 417 7.18 9.38 23.89
CA MET A 417 6.23 8.76 22.98
C MET A 417 4.77 8.97 23.43
N ILE A 418 4.49 8.86 24.73
CA ILE A 418 3.15 9.14 25.29
C ILE A 418 2.75 10.59 25.00
N LEU A 419 3.63 11.56 25.26
CA LEU A 419 3.38 12.97 24.99
C LEU A 419 3.11 13.24 23.50
N VAL A 420 3.85 12.58 22.60
CA VAL A 420 3.62 12.65 21.15
C VAL A 420 2.24 12.07 20.78
N SER A 421 1.83 10.93 21.37
CA SER A 421 0.50 10.36 21.16
C SER A 421 -0.61 11.29 21.68
N LEU A 422 -0.40 11.98 22.80
CA LEU A 422 -1.36 12.97 23.32
C LEU A 422 -1.46 14.21 22.41
N LEU A 423 -0.34 14.73 21.93
CA LEU A 423 -0.32 15.81 20.94
C LEU A 423 -1.05 15.39 19.66
N MET A 424 -0.86 14.14 19.22
CA MET A 424 -1.54 13.57 18.07
C MET A 424 -3.08 13.50 18.28
N LEU A 425 -3.57 13.15 19.47
CA LEU A 425 -5.01 13.20 19.79
C LEU A 425 -5.59 14.60 19.60
N ILE A 426 -4.89 15.63 20.10
CA ILE A 426 -5.31 17.03 19.96
C ILE A 426 -5.37 17.41 18.48
N LEU A 427 -4.34 17.07 17.70
CA LEU A 427 -4.25 17.35 16.27
C LEU A 427 -5.43 16.73 15.49
N GLN A 428 -5.82 15.51 15.83
CA GLN A 428 -6.90 14.77 15.17
C GLN A 428 -8.27 15.44 15.30
N LEU A 429 -8.49 16.27 16.33
CA LEU A 429 -9.72 17.03 16.48
C LEU A 429 -9.92 18.04 15.34
N PHE A 430 -8.83 18.47 14.69
CA PHE A 430 -8.82 19.44 13.59
C PHE A 430 -8.81 18.79 12.20
N ILE A 431 -8.44 17.50 12.07
CA ILE A 431 -8.31 16.80 10.78
C ILE A 431 -9.66 16.59 10.10
N VAL A 432 -10.69 16.26 10.89
CA VAL A 432 -12.05 16.02 10.40
C VAL A 432 -12.99 17.02 11.07
N SER A 433 -13.23 18.12 10.37
CA SER A 433 -14.19 19.15 10.79
C SER A 433 -15.60 18.54 10.95
N ARG A 434 -16.29 18.92 12.03
CA ARG A 434 -17.62 18.42 12.46
C ARG A 434 -18.68 18.44 11.33
N LYS A 435 -18.51 19.31 10.33
CA LYS A 435 -19.43 19.51 9.18
C LYS A 435 -19.47 18.35 8.17
N GLU A 436 -18.43 17.53 8.03
CA GLU A 436 -18.45 16.37 7.12
C GLU A 436 -19.24 15.19 7.71
N THR A 437 -19.29 15.07 9.04
CA THR A 437 -20.04 14.03 9.75
C THR A 437 -21.56 14.17 9.62
N GLU A 438 -22.08 15.38 9.40
CA GLU A 438 -23.52 15.61 9.17
C GLU A 438 -23.94 15.21 7.76
N LYS A 439 -23.08 15.41 6.74
CA LYS A 439 -23.35 14.98 5.35
C LYS A 439 -23.32 13.47 5.13
N ALA A 440 -22.71 12.70 6.03
CA ALA A 440 -22.69 11.23 5.96
C ALA A 440 -23.86 10.57 6.72
N ARG A 441 -24.72 11.37 7.36
CA ARG A 441 -25.94 10.91 8.08
C ARG A 441 -27.23 11.12 7.29
N PHE A 442 -27.13 11.76 6.12
CA PHE A 442 -28.17 11.84 5.09
C PHE A 442 -27.66 11.14 3.84
#